data_AF-A0A2Z3H0P1-F1
#
_entry.id   AF-A0A2Z3H0P1-F1
#
_cell.length_a   1.000
_cell.length_b   1.000
_cell.length_c   1.000
_cell.angle_alpha   90.00
_cell.angle_beta   90.00
_cell.angle_gamma   90.00
#
_symmetry.space_group_name_H-M   'P 1'
#
loop_
_entity.id
_entity.type
_entity.pdbx_description
1 polymer ?
#
loop_
_entity_poly.entity_id
_entity_poly.type
_entity_poly.pdbx_seq_one_letter_code
_entity_poly.pdbx_strand_id
1 'polypeptide(L)'
;MPLQAALGALRLNSRDEAVRYEPLTGGPNAAPTAAVACTDWARYPYSVILVPGSGPEQPGVALDSAGARRCRLAAARYRAGQAPFIVVSGGHVHP
;
A
#
# COMPACT_ATOMS: atom_id res chain seq x y z
N MET A 1 -14.53 22.86 5.22
CA MET A 1 -13.95 23.67 4.12
C MET A 1 -12.82 22.95 3.39
N PRO A 2 -11.73 22.49 4.02
CA PRO A 2 -10.64 21.83 3.28
C PRO A 2 -11.04 20.49 2.65
N LEU A 3 -11.85 19.66 3.33
CA LEU A 3 -12.30 18.37 2.79
C LEU A 3 -13.23 18.52 1.58
N GLN A 4 -14.23 19.42 1.65
CA GLN A 4 -15.17 19.64 0.55
C GLN A 4 -14.48 20.22 -0.69
N ALA A 5 -13.49 21.11 -0.50
CA ALA A 5 -12.67 21.62 -1.57
C ALA A 5 -11.81 20.52 -2.22
N ALA A 6 -11.18 19.66 -1.42
CA ALA A 6 -10.40 18.52 -1.93
C ALA A 6 -11.28 17.52 -2.72
N LEU A 7 -12.46 17.16 -2.19
CA LEU A 7 -13.41 16.29 -2.88
C LEU A 7 -13.96 16.93 -4.17
N GLY A 8 -14.19 18.25 -4.16
CA GLY A 8 -14.59 19.01 -5.35
C GLY A 8 -13.50 18.99 -6.42
N ALA A 9 -12.24 19.21 -6.05
CA ALA A 9 -11.10 19.14 -6.96
C ALA A 9 -10.93 17.75 -7.58
N LEU A 10 -11.07 16.68 -6.78
CA LEU A 10 -11.04 15.31 -7.27
C LEU A 10 -12.17 15.06 -8.29
N ARG A 11 -13.41 15.42 -7.95
CA ARG A 11 -14.56 15.25 -8.85
C ARG A 11 -14.42 16.02 -10.16
N LEU A 12 -13.94 17.26 -10.13
CA LEU A 12 -13.68 18.07 -11.33
C LEU A 12 -12.65 17.42 -12.27
N ASN A 13 -11.70 16.68 -11.72
CA ASN A 13 -10.68 15.96 -12.48
C ASN A 13 -11.08 14.52 -12.82
N SER A 14 -12.33 14.10 -12.56
CA SER A 14 -12.79 12.71 -12.68
C SER A 14 -11.92 11.72 -11.89
N ARG A 15 -11.43 12.18 -10.73
CA ARG A 15 -10.57 11.45 -9.79
C ARG A 15 -11.39 11.02 -8.58
N ASP A 16 -11.14 9.81 -8.11
CA ASP A 16 -11.78 9.19 -6.92
C ASP A 16 -10.78 8.37 -6.10
N GLU A 17 -9.49 8.38 -6.47
CA GLU A 17 -8.41 7.57 -5.90
C GLU A 17 -8.27 7.69 -4.39
N ALA A 18 -8.54 8.89 -3.84
CA ALA A 18 -8.44 9.16 -2.42
C ALA A 18 -9.47 8.38 -1.58
N VAL A 19 -10.54 7.85 -2.20
CA VAL A 19 -11.61 7.12 -1.50
C VAL A 19 -11.77 5.68 -2.00
N ARG A 20 -11.13 5.28 -3.11
CA ARG A 20 -11.28 3.94 -3.73
C ARG A 20 -11.02 2.76 -2.78
N TYR A 21 -10.18 2.95 -1.77
CA TYR A 21 -9.70 1.88 -0.89
C TYR A 21 -10.32 1.90 0.51
N GLU A 22 -11.23 2.84 0.78
CA GLU A 22 -11.87 2.96 2.09
C GLU A 22 -13.10 2.01 2.22
N PRO A 23 -13.34 1.44 3.42
CA PRO A 23 -12.51 1.54 4.63
C PRO A 23 -11.25 0.66 4.52
N LEU A 24 -10.06 1.21 4.79
CA LEU A 24 -8.81 0.44 4.64
C LEU A 24 -8.75 -0.79 5.57
N THR A 25 -9.05 -0.60 6.86
CA THR A 25 -9.00 -1.65 7.89
C THR A 25 -10.20 -2.59 7.87
N GLY A 26 -11.32 -2.17 7.29
CA GLY A 26 -12.54 -2.98 7.15
C GLY A 26 -12.71 -3.61 5.76
N GLY A 27 -11.90 -3.21 4.79
CA GLY A 27 -11.94 -3.65 3.41
C GLY A 27 -10.64 -4.36 3.03
N PRO A 28 -9.82 -3.80 2.11
CA PRO A 28 -8.65 -4.49 1.57
C PRO A 28 -7.65 -5.02 2.62
N ASN A 29 -7.51 -4.33 3.76
CA ASN A 29 -6.60 -4.75 4.84
C ASN A 29 -7.28 -5.48 6.00
N ALA A 30 -8.54 -5.91 5.87
CA ALA A 30 -9.26 -6.55 6.98
C ALA A 30 -8.53 -7.78 7.55
N ALA A 31 -8.02 -8.66 6.68
CA ALA A 31 -7.28 -9.85 7.09
C ALA A 31 -5.97 -9.53 7.84
N PRO A 32 -5.04 -8.71 7.30
CA PRO A 32 -3.84 -8.34 8.05
C PRO A 32 -4.17 -7.53 9.31
N THR A 33 -5.20 -6.67 9.31
CA THR A 33 -5.64 -5.95 10.50
C THR A 33 -6.09 -6.91 11.60
N ALA A 34 -6.88 -7.94 11.29
CA ALA A 34 -7.28 -8.95 12.27
C ALA A 34 -6.07 -9.76 12.79
N ALA A 35 -5.10 -10.06 11.93
CA ALA A 35 -3.93 -10.85 12.27
C ALA A 35 -2.97 -10.14 13.25
N VAL A 36 -2.98 -8.80 13.34
CA VAL A 36 -2.13 -8.03 14.27
C VAL A 36 -2.30 -8.51 15.71
N ALA A 37 -3.53 -8.77 16.15
CA ALA A 37 -3.81 -9.18 17.53
C ALA A 37 -3.32 -10.61 17.86
N CYS A 38 -3.18 -11.46 16.85
CA CYS A 38 -2.79 -12.86 17.01
C CYS A 38 -1.33 -13.13 16.60
N THR A 39 -0.58 -12.10 16.23
CA THR A 39 0.81 -12.23 15.77
C THR A 39 1.74 -12.49 16.94
N ASP A 40 2.50 -13.58 16.87
CA ASP A 40 3.62 -13.85 17.78
C ASP A 40 4.83 -12.99 17.37
N TRP A 41 4.88 -11.77 17.88
CA TRP A 41 5.90 -10.77 17.53
C TRP A 41 7.33 -11.21 17.87
N ALA A 42 7.51 -12.08 18.85
CA ALA A 42 8.84 -12.55 19.27
C ALA A 42 9.52 -13.44 18.20
N ARG A 43 8.76 -13.99 17.24
CA ARG A 43 9.30 -14.80 16.15
C ARG A 43 9.98 -14.00 15.05
N TYR A 44 9.78 -12.69 15.02
CA TYR A 44 10.20 -11.85 13.90
C TYR A 44 11.20 -10.78 14.37
N PRO A 45 12.30 -10.57 13.63
CA PRO A 45 13.24 -9.49 13.95
C PRO A 45 12.67 -8.10 13.68
N TYR A 46 11.67 -7.97 12.80
CA TYR A 46 11.03 -6.71 12.45
C TYR A 46 9.49 -6.82 12.48
N SER A 47 8.82 -5.71 12.78
CA SER A 47 7.35 -5.65 12.82
C SER A 47 6.72 -5.61 11.42
N VAL A 48 7.35 -4.92 10.47
CA VAL A 48 6.84 -4.76 9.10
C VAL A 48 7.99 -4.71 8.09
N ILE A 49 7.71 -5.15 6.86
CA ILE A 49 8.50 -4.83 5.68
C ILE A 49 7.80 -3.69 4.94
N LEU A 50 8.33 -2.47 5.04
CA LEU A 50 7.83 -1.31 4.30
C LEU A 50 8.39 -1.31 2.88
N VAL A 51 7.49 -1.17 1.89
CA VAL A 51 7.83 -1.10 0.47
C VAL A 51 7.48 0.29 -0.06
N PRO A 52 8.48 1.16 -0.28
CA PRO A 52 8.24 2.48 -0.83
C PRO A 52 7.67 2.40 -2.24
N GLY A 53 6.60 3.15 -2.48
CA GLY A 53 5.99 3.30 -3.80
C GLY A 53 6.98 3.73 -4.88
N SER A 54 6.76 3.27 -6.10
CA SER A 54 7.46 3.69 -7.31
C SER A 54 6.43 3.81 -8.41
N GLY A 55 6.14 5.03 -8.82
CA GLY A 55 5.20 5.31 -9.90
C GLY A 55 5.88 5.09 -11.26
N PRO A 56 5.14 4.64 -12.27
CA PRO A 56 5.62 4.60 -13.64
C PRO A 56 5.71 6.02 -14.22
N GLU A 57 6.78 6.30 -14.95
CA GLU A 57 6.96 7.58 -15.68
C GLU A 57 6.18 7.62 -17.00
N GLN A 58 5.96 6.45 -17.61
CA GLN A 58 5.30 6.34 -18.90
C GLN A 58 3.80 6.08 -18.70
N PRO A 59 2.91 6.88 -19.33
CA PRO A 59 1.48 6.64 -19.31
C PRO A 59 1.14 5.24 -19.84
N GLY A 60 0.19 4.57 -19.18
CA GLY A 60 -0.26 3.22 -19.57
C GLY A 60 0.61 2.07 -19.08
N VAL A 61 1.74 2.35 -18.41
CA VAL A 61 2.48 1.33 -17.67
C VAL A 61 1.87 1.21 -16.29
N ALA A 62 1.34 0.03 -15.93
CA ALA A 62 0.67 -0.16 -14.64
C ALA A 62 1.63 -0.35 -13.44
N LEU A 63 2.85 -0.81 -13.69
CA LEU A 63 3.84 -1.10 -12.65
C LEU A 63 5.25 -0.72 -13.10
N ASP A 64 5.86 0.19 -12.38
CA ASP A 64 7.26 0.56 -12.58
C ASP A 64 8.23 -0.60 -12.29
N SER A 65 9.33 -0.64 -13.04
CA SER A 65 10.39 -1.65 -12.90
C SER A 65 11.04 -1.65 -11.50
N ALA A 66 11.26 -0.48 -10.90
CA ALA A 66 11.79 -0.39 -9.55
C ALA A 66 10.73 -0.76 -8.51
N GLY A 67 9.46 -0.41 -8.74
CA GLY A 67 8.32 -0.89 -7.96
C GLY A 67 8.25 -2.42 -7.93
N ALA A 68 8.29 -3.06 -9.10
CA ALA A 68 8.31 -4.52 -9.23
C ALA A 68 9.51 -5.15 -8.50
N ARG A 69 10.70 -4.58 -8.65
CA ARG A 69 11.91 -5.05 -7.96
C ARG A 69 11.79 -4.95 -6.44
N ARG A 70 11.24 -3.85 -5.92
CA ARG A 70 11.02 -3.66 -4.48
C ARG A 70 10.01 -4.67 -3.92
N CYS A 71 8.91 -4.91 -4.64
CA CYS A 71 7.92 -5.93 -4.25
C CYS A 71 8.54 -7.33 -4.22
N ARG A 72 9.39 -7.70 -5.19
CA ARG A 72 10.10 -9.00 -5.20
C ARG A 72 11.01 -9.15 -3.99
N LEU A 73 11.76 -8.11 -3.63
CA LEU A 73 12.63 -8.12 -2.45
C LEU A 73 11.83 -8.25 -1.15
N ALA A 74 10.70 -7.55 -1.05
CA ALA A 74 9.81 -7.65 0.11
C ALA A 74 9.23 -9.06 0.26
N ALA A 75 8.76 -9.66 -0.83
CA ALA A 75 8.26 -11.04 -0.84
C ALA A 75 9.34 -12.07 -0.44
N ALA A 76 10.59 -11.85 -0.85
CA ALA A 76 11.71 -12.69 -0.42
C ALA A 76 11.96 -12.58 1.09
N ARG A 77 11.98 -11.36 1.64
CA ARG A 77 12.17 -11.12 3.09
C ARG A 77 11.02 -11.65 3.94
N TYR A 78 9.79 -11.51 3.46
CA TYR A 78 8.60 -12.05 4.12
C TYR A 78 8.69 -13.58 4.22
N ARG A 79 9.01 -14.26 3.11
CA ARG A 79 9.22 -15.72 3.10
C ARG A 79 10.41 -16.18 3.96
N ALA A 80 11.41 -15.32 4.15
CA ALA A 80 12.53 -15.57 5.05
C ALA A 80 12.22 -15.24 6.52
N GLY A 81 10.95 -14.99 6.89
CA GLY A 81 10.53 -14.76 8.27
C GLY A 81 11.04 -13.46 8.88
N GLN A 82 11.40 -12.46 8.06
CA GLN A 82 11.95 -11.20 8.58
C GLN A 82 10.90 -10.31 9.25
N ALA A 83 9.64 -10.37 8.81
CA ALA A 83 8.53 -9.67 9.43
C ALA A 83 7.19 -10.38 9.13
N PRO A 84 6.17 -10.21 9.98
CA PRO A 84 4.86 -10.81 9.80
C PRO A 84 3.98 -10.08 8.77
N PHE A 85 4.34 -8.86 8.36
CA PHE A 85 3.54 -8.04 7.45
C PHE A 85 4.38 -7.35 6.38
N ILE A 86 3.78 -7.16 5.21
CA ILE A 86 4.28 -6.27 4.16
C ILE A 86 3.34 -5.07 4.07
N VAL A 87 3.89 -3.86 4.07
CA VAL A 87 3.14 -2.63 3.83
C VAL A 87 3.66 -1.98 2.55
N VAL A 88 2.83 -1.91 1.52
CA VAL A 88 3.15 -1.15 0.30
C VAL A 88 2.62 0.26 0.48
N SER A 89 3.51 1.25 0.58
CA SER A 89 3.12 2.64 0.89
C SER A 89 2.79 3.49 -0.35
N GLY A 90 2.94 2.93 -1.55
CA GLY A 90 2.59 3.61 -2.78
C GLY A 90 1.07 3.78 -2.91
N GLY A 91 0.64 5.02 -3.13
CA GLY A 91 -0.75 5.34 -3.50
C GLY A 91 -0.96 5.31 -5.02
N HIS A 92 -2.08 5.89 -5.46
CA HIS A 92 -2.45 6.01 -6.88
C HIS A 92 -2.15 7.43 -7.39
N VAL A 93 -0.87 7.83 -7.32
CA VAL A 93 -0.42 9.20 -7.62
C VAL A 93 -0.23 9.42 -9.13
N HIS A 94 0.31 8.42 -9.83
CA HIS A 94 0.53 8.45 -11.27
C HIS A 94 -0.67 7.79 -12.01
N PRO A 95 -1.10 8.36 -13.16
CA PRO A 95 -2.19 7.84 -13.99
C PRO A 95 -1.81 6.60 -14.80
#